data_AF-A0A4U6X850-F1
#
_entry.id   AF-A0A4U6X850-F1
#
_cell.length_a   1.000
_cell.length_b   1.000
_cell.length_c   1.000
_cell.angle_alpha   90.00
_cell.angle_beta   90.00
_cell.angle_gamma   90.00
#
_symmetry.space_group_name_H-M   'P 1'
#
loop_
_entity.id
_entity.type
_entity.pdbx_description
1 polymer ?
#
loop_
_entity_poly.entity_id
_entity_poly.type
_entity_poly.pdbx_seq_one_letter_code
_entity_poly.pdbx_strand_id
1 'polypeptide(L)'
;MARDVSFVTNKLADKERSLLSPLGQYRQRHIKPSEGKRIAKRKRRASAAVSTKLVKSERPPAPELASFIDVGLVAIARNLEKLAAGQQEGTSKDDNTTANSSSPYSVIFVARSGQPSAFNCQLPQMVAVASKSSPCEPQTRLVGYSRPCAENLSACLGIPRASAVGIRVGAPMSKALVDYVQQHVSPVRVAWLEEAEKAVYRSTQLKIDEKMVPAKKSGKA
;
A
#
# COMPACT_ATOMS: atom_id res chain seq x y z
N MET A 1 13.04 -3.55 -16.94
CA MET A 1 11.58 -3.30 -16.90
C MET A 1 10.94 -4.48 -16.18
N ALA A 2 10.42 -4.26 -14.95
CA ALA A 2 9.72 -5.31 -14.21
C ALA A 2 8.38 -5.59 -14.92
N ARG A 3 8.24 -6.76 -15.56
CA ARG A 3 7.08 -7.12 -16.39
C ARG A 3 6.00 -7.91 -15.64
N ASP A 4 6.25 -8.30 -14.39
CA ASP A 4 5.39 -9.29 -13.71
C ASP A 4 4.56 -8.64 -12.61
N VAL A 5 3.54 -7.87 -13.00
CA VAL A 5 2.43 -7.55 -12.11
C VAL A 5 1.23 -8.37 -12.59
N SER A 6 0.97 -9.49 -11.92
CA SER A 6 -0.18 -10.34 -12.25
C SER A 6 -1.48 -9.59 -12.02
N PHE A 7 -2.43 -9.79 -12.93
CA PHE A 7 -3.75 -9.17 -12.88
C PHE A 7 -4.66 -9.88 -11.88
N VAL A 8 -5.40 -9.08 -11.11
CA VAL A 8 -6.45 -9.58 -10.22
C VAL A 8 -7.62 -10.16 -11.00
N THR A 9 -7.99 -11.40 -10.68
CA THR A 9 -9.29 -11.97 -11.05
C THR A 9 -10.37 -11.46 -10.10
N ASN A 10 -11.62 -11.29 -10.56
CA ASN A 10 -12.72 -10.80 -9.70
C ASN A 10 -12.86 -11.59 -8.39
N LYS A 11 -12.63 -12.91 -8.43
CA LYS A 11 -12.65 -13.79 -7.25
C LYS A 11 -11.63 -13.39 -6.17
N LEU A 12 -10.46 -12.89 -6.56
CA LEU A 12 -9.42 -12.45 -5.62
C LEU A 12 -9.81 -11.13 -4.95
N ALA A 13 -10.38 -10.20 -5.72
CA ALA A 13 -10.88 -8.93 -5.19
C ALA A 13 -12.03 -9.15 -4.18
N ASP A 14 -12.91 -10.12 -4.41
CA ASP A 14 -14.02 -10.41 -3.49
C ASP A 14 -13.54 -10.97 -2.15
N LYS A 15 -12.54 -11.85 -2.16
CA LYS A 15 -11.93 -12.38 -0.92
C LYS A 15 -11.24 -11.28 -0.10
N GLU A 16 -10.51 -10.38 -0.77
CA GLU A 16 -9.90 -9.21 -0.12
C GLU A 16 -10.97 -8.32 0.55
N ARG A 17 -12.08 -8.07 -0.14
CA ARG A 17 -13.19 -7.28 0.43
C ARG A 17 -13.83 -7.94 1.63
N SER A 18 -14.02 -9.25 1.60
CA SER A 18 -14.55 -10.00 2.75
C SER A 18 -13.64 -9.85 3.97
N LEU A 19 -12.31 -9.90 3.78
CA LEU A 19 -11.32 -9.67 4.83
C LEU A 19 -11.34 -8.23 5.37
N LEU A 20 -11.53 -7.23 4.50
CA LEU A 20 -11.44 -5.81 4.85
C LEU A 20 -12.77 -5.19 5.31
N SER A 21 -13.90 -5.85 5.05
CA SER A 21 -15.24 -5.36 5.44
C SER A 21 -15.38 -5.05 6.93
N PRO A 22 -14.89 -5.89 7.87
CA PRO A 22 -14.95 -5.58 9.30
C PRO A 22 -14.20 -4.28 9.66
N LEU A 23 -13.08 -3.99 8.99
CA LEU A 23 -12.30 -2.77 9.21
C LEU A 23 -13.06 -1.53 8.73
N GLY A 24 -13.71 -1.61 7.57
CA GLY A 24 -14.53 -0.52 7.06
C GLY A 24 -15.74 -0.22 7.94
N GLN A 25 -16.46 -1.26 8.37
CA GLN A 25 -17.61 -1.12 9.27
C GLN A 25 -17.19 -0.49 10.60
N TYR A 26 -16.06 -0.92 11.17
CA TYR A 26 -15.52 -0.32 12.39
C TYR A 26 -15.18 1.17 12.19
N ARG A 27 -14.52 1.52 11.07
CA ARG A 27 -14.22 2.92 10.72
C ARG A 27 -15.49 3.75 10.58
N GLN A 28 -16.49 3.27 9.87
CA GLN A 28 -17.76 3.99 9.66
C GLN A 28 -18.54 4.21 10.98
N ARG A 29 -18.55 3.21 11.88
CA ARG A 29 -19.33 3.27 13.12
C ARG A 29 -18.63 4.03 14.25
N HIS A 30 -17.29 3.98 14.31
CA HIS A 30 -16.55 4.46 15.49
C HIS A 30 -15.56 5.61 15.19
N ILE A 31 -15.24 5.86 13.92
CA ILE A 31 -14.38 6.98 13.51
C ILE A 31 -15.28 8.06 12.91
N LYS A 32 -15.50 9.15 13.68
CA LYS A 32 -16.20 10.32 13.16
C LYS A 32 -15.34 10.96 12.06
N PRO A 33 -15.86 11.11 10.82
CA PRO A 33 -15.17 11.87 9.79
C PRO A 33 -14.88 13.29 10.29
N SER A 34 -13.73 13.85 9.96
CA SER A 34 -13.43 15.23 10.37
C SER A 34 -14.34 16.18 9.60
N GLU A 35 -15.33 16.74 10.28
CA GLU A 35 -16.14 17.83 9.77
C GLU A 35 -15.22 19.03 9.55
N GLY A 36 -14.97 19.40 8.28
CA GLY A 36 -13.93 20.36 7.92
C GLY A 36 -14.02 21.69 8.69
N LYS A 37 -12.90 22.42 8.75
CA LYS A 37 -12.74 23.65 9.58
C LYS A 37 -13.91 24.65 9.47
N ARG A 38 -14.55 24.78 8.30
CA ARG A 38 -15.71 25.67 8.08
C ARG A 38 -16.97 25.19 8.80
N ILE A 39 -17.28 23.89 8.80
CA ILE A 39 -18.43 23.32 9.50
C ILE A 39 -18.18 23.29 11.00
N ALA A 40 -16.94 23.00 11.42
CA ALA A 40 -16.54 23.10 12.82
C ALA A 40 -16.69 24.53 13.38
N LYS A 41 -16.31 25.57 12.60
CA LYS A 41 -16.50 26.98 13.00
C LYS A 41 -17.98 27.38 13.05
N ARG A 42 -18.82 26.86 12.14
CA ARG A 42 -20.28 27.08 12.14
C ARG A 42 -20.95 26.39 13.33
N LYS A 43 -20.59 25.13 13.64
CA LYS A 43 -21.07 24.39 14.82
C LYS A 43 -20.61 25.06 16.12
N ARG A 44 -19.38 25.58 16.20
CA ARG A 44 -18.87 26.31 17.37
C ARG A 44 -19.60 27.64 17.64
N ARG A 45 -20.16 28.28 16.60
CA ARG A 45 -21.03 29.46 16.75
C ARG A 45 -22.47 29.09 17.14
N ALA A 46 -22.93 27.88 16.80
CA ALA A 46 -24.26 27.37 17.18
C ALA A 46 -24.26 26.68 18.56
N SER A 47 -23.13 26.18 19.04
CA SER A 47 -23.00 25.42 20.30
C SER A 47 -22.63 26.29 21.51
N ALA A 48 -22.80 27.61 21.44
CA ALA A 48 -22.55 28.51 22.58
C ALA A 48 -23.61 28.41 23.69
N ALA A 49 -24.64 27.56 23.54
CA ALA A 49 -25.77 27.47 24.47
C ALA A 49 -25.89 26.14 25.24
N VAL A 50 -25.07 25.10 24.99
CA VAL A 50 -25.18 23.84 25.75
C VAL A 50 -23.81 23.22 25.98
N SER A 51 -23.31 23.35 27.21
CA SER A 51 -22.11 22.71 27.73
C SER A 51 -22.41 21.29 28.20
N THR A 52 -22.61 20.34 27.28
CA THR A 52 -22.65 18.91 27.65
C THR A 52 -21.28 18.27 27.45
N LYS A 53 -20.68 17.87 28.58
CA LYS A 53 -19.43 17.10 28.69
C LYS A 53 -19.42 15.94 27.68
N LEU A 54 -18.39 15.91 26.83
CA LEU A 54 -18.07 14.80 25.92
C LEU A 54 -17.83 13.54 26.74
N VAL A 55 -18.82 12.66 26.78
CA VAL A 55 -18.64 11.27 27.22
C VAL A 55 -17.61 10.66 26.26
N LYS A 56 -16.43 10.33 26.79
CA LYS A 56 -15.49 9.42 26.12
C LYS A 56 -16.17 8.05 26.10
N SER A 57 -17.02 7.82 25.10
CA SER A 57 -17.53 6.47 24.82
C SER A 57 -16.31 5.58 24.59
N GLU A 58 -16.13 4.56 25.42
CA GLU A 58 -15.18 3.47 25.18
C GLU A 58 -15.34 3.02 23.73
N ARG A 59 -14.37 3.39 22.89
CA ARG A 59 -14.32 2.84 21.55
C ARG A 59 -14.03 1.36 21.72
N PRO A 60 -14.82 0.45 21.15
CA PRO A 60 -14.45 -0.96 21.15
C PRO A 60 -13.05 -1.10 20.58
N PRO A 61 -12.24 -2.06 21.07
CA PRO A 61 -10.88 -2.26 20.59
C PRO A 61 -10.90 -2.42 19.07
N ALA A 62 -9.93 -1.80 18.40
CA ALA A 62 -9.81 -1.96 16.96
C ALA A 62 -9.68 -3.46 16.63
N PRO A 63 -10.25 -3.93 15.50
CA PRO A 63 -10.10 -5.32 15.11
C PRO A 63 -8.63 -5.68 15.05
N GLU A 64 -8.26 -6.87 15.53
CA GLU A 64 -6.88 -7.37 15.52
C GLU A 64 -6.24 -7.30 14.12
N LEU A 65 -7.05 -7.43 13.08
CA LEU A 65 -6.65 -7.26 11.67
C LEU A 65 -6.04 -5.88 11.37
N ALA A 66 -6.43 -4.83 12.09
CA ALA A 66 -5.98 -3.46 11.83
C ALA A 66 -4.48 -3.29 12.06
N SER A 67 -3.88 -4.06 12.98
CA SER A 67 -2.44 -4.01 13.26
C SER A 67 -1.60 -4.80 12.26
N PHE A 68 -2.19 -5.52 11.32
CA PHE A 68 -1.47 -6.27 10.29
C PHE A 68 -1.70 -5.73 8.88
N ILE A 69 -2.53 -4.69 8.73
CA ILE A 69 -2.93 -4.16 7.42
C ILE A 69 -2.55 -2.69 7.33
N ASP A 70 -1.73 -2.38 6.32
CA ASP A 70 -1.43 -1.00 5.96
C ASP A 70 -2.26 -0.58 4.76
N VAL A 71 -2.84 0.63 4.83
CA VAL A 71 -3.59 1.20 3.72
C VAL A 71 -2.88 2.44 3.22
N GLY A 72 -2.65 2.49 1.90
CA GLY A 72 -2.06 3.61 1.20
C GLY A 72 -0.59 3.38 0.83
N LEU A 73 -0.24 3.90 -0.34
CA LEU A 73 1.08 3.71 -0.93
C LEU A 73 2.22 4.30 -0.11
N VAL A 74 2.00 5.45 0.54
CA VAL A 74 3.04 6.11 1.33
C VAL A 74 3.38 5.29 2.58
N ALA A 75 2.37 4.70 3.24
CA ALA A 75 2.59 3.83 4.39
C ALA A 75 3.37 2.58 3.98
N ILE A 76 2.93 1.93 2.90
CA ILE A 76 3.58 0.73 2.36
C ILE A 76 5.02 1.03 1.93
N ALA A 77 5.25 2.12 1.20
CA ALA A 77 6.58 2.52 0.73
C ALA A 77 7.56 2.78 1.89
N ARG A 78 7.12 3.50 2.93
CA ARG A 78 7.95 3.75 4.14
C ARG A 78 8.29 2.46 4.87
N ASN A 79 7.34 1.53 4.97
CA ASN A 79 7.57 0.25 5.62
C ASN A 79 8.48 -0.66 4.79
N LEU A 80 8.35 -0.67 3.46
CA LEU A 80 9.28 -1.35 2.56
C LEU A 80 10.70 -0.80 2.67
N GLU A 81 10.85 0.52 2.81
CA GLU A 81 12.15 1.17 3.02
C GLU A 81 12.78 0.76 4.37
N LYS A 82 11.99 0.76 5.46
CA LYS A 82 12.46 0.27 6.77
C LYS A 82 12.92 -1.18 6.73
N LEU A 83 12.14 -2.04 6.06
CA LEU A 83 12.50 -3.45 5.87
C LEU A 83 13.78 -3.59 5.04
N ALA A 84 13.90 -2.83 3.95
CA ALA A 84 15.09 -2.80 3.10
C ALA A 84 16.35 -2.34 3.84
N ALA A 85 16.22 -1.41 4.78
CA ALA A 85 17.32 -0.92 5.62
C ALA A 85 17.75 -1.92 6.72
N GLY A 86 17.09 -3.07 6.84
CA GLY A 86 17.38 -4.05 7.90
C GLY A 86 17.04 -3.55 9.31
N GLN A 87 16.29 -2.44 9.43
CA GLN A 87 15.77 -1.96 10.71
C GLN A 87 14.56 -2.82 11.09
N GLN A 88 14.83 -4.05 11.53
CA GLN A 88 13.89 -4.75 12.40
C GLN A 88 14.05 -4.13 13.79
N GLU A 89 13.04 -3.41 14.26
CA GLU A 89 12.97 -3.00 15.66
C GLU A 89 12.82 -4.26 16.51
N GLY A 90 13.95 -4.86 16.87
CA GLY A 90 14.06 -6.03 17.73
C GLY A 90 14.37 -5.61 19.17
N THR A 91 13.51 -6.07 20.08
CA THR A 91 13.73 -6.29 21.52
C THR A 91 13.95 -5.07 22.43
N SER A 92 12.84 -4.54 22.96
CA SER A 92 12.76 -4.26 24.40
C SER A 92 11.52 -4.94 24.96
N LYS A 93 11.75 -5.84 25.92
CA LYS A 93 10.80 -6.32 26.91
C LYS A 93 10.24 -5.07 27.59
N ASP A 94 9.01 -4.68 27.34
CA ASP A 94 8.16 -4.04 28.35
C ASP A 94 6.71 -4.00 27.89
N ASP A 95 5.88 -4.18 28.91
CA ASP A 95 4.47 -4.47 28.89
C ASP A 95 3.64 -3.31 28.30
N ASN A 96 2.58 -3.68 27.58
CA ASN A 96 1.40 -2.88 27.30
C ASN A 96 1.52 -1.67 26.31
N THR A 97 0.93 -1.86 25.11
CA THR A 97 0.34 -0.86 24.18
C THR A 97 1.01 -0.75 22.79
N THR A 98 0.25 -1.20 21.78
CA THR A 98 0.32 -0.90 20.32
C THR A 98 1.39 -1.56 19.45
N ALA A 99 0.95 -2.63 18.78
CA ALA A 99 1.59 -3.34 17.67
C ALA A 99 2.12 -2.42 16.55
N ASN A 100 3.45 -2.25 16.51
CA ASN A 100 4.21 -1.73 15.38
C ASN A 100 5.47 -2.59 15.15
N SER A 101 5.37 -3.90 15.33
CA SER A 101 6.43 -4.80 14.87
C SER A 101 6.53 -4.69 13.35
N SER A 102 7.69 -4.29 12.83
CA SER A 102 8.00 -4.16 11.41
C SER A 102 8.08 -5.54 10.73
N SER A 103 6.99 -6.31 10.77
CA SER A 103 6.93 -7.62 10.14
C SER A 103 6.83 -7.46 8.62
N PRO A 104 7.46 -8.37 7.86
CA PRO A 104 7.45 -8.30 6.41
C PRO A 104 6.03 -8.43 5.83
N TYR A 105 5.87 -7.96 4.60
CA TYR A 105 4.63 -8.10 3.86
C TYR A 105 4.53 -9.48 3.22
N SER A 106 3.35 -10.09 3.27
CA SER A 106 3.05 -11.30 2.51
C SER A 106 2.51 -10.95 1.12
N VAL A 107 1.56 -10.01 1.06
CA VAL A 107 0.91 -9.60 -0.18
C VAL A 107 0.66 -8.10 -0.18
N ILE A 108 0.91 -7.45 -1.31
CA ILE A 108 0.63 -6.03 -1.54
C ILE A 108 -0.27 -5.91 -2.77
N PHE A 109 -1.45 -5.31 -2.57
CA PHE A 109 -2.40 -4.99 -3.62
C PHE A 109 -2.25 -3.52 -4.00
N VAL A 110 -2.14 -3.20 -5.30
CA VAL A 110 -1.99 -1.82 -5.79
C VAL A 110 -2.91 -1.50 -6.97
N ALA A 111 -3.57 -0.34 -6.89
CA ALA A 111 -4.35 0.26 -7.96
C ALA A 111 -3.41 0.84 -9.02
N ARG A 112 -3.52 0.35 -10.27
CA ARG A 112 -2.70 0.90 -11.36
C ARG A 112 -3.21 2.26 -11.87
N SER A 113 -4.49 2.56 -11.67
CA SER A 113 -5.13 3.78 -12.15
C SER A 113 -4.92 4.96 -11.19
N GLY A 114 -4.51 6.10 -11.73
CA GLY A 114 -4.45 7.37 -10.99
C GLY A 114 -3.16 7.59 -10.19
N GLN A 115 -2.13 6.75 -10.39
CA GLN A 115 -0.78 6.93 -9.82
C GLN A 115 0.23 7.32 -10.90
N PRO A 116 1.29 8.08 -10.58
CA PRO A 116 2.36 8.39 -11.51
C PRO A 116 3.01 7.12 -12.09
N SER A 117 3.37 7.15 -13.38
CA SER A 117 4.05 6.02 -14.03
C SER A 117 5.38 5.67 -13.35
N ALA A 118 6.12 6.68 -12.87
CA ALA A 118 7.35 6.51 -12.11
C ALA A 118 7.17 5.60 -10.89
N PHE A 119 6.06 5.77 -10.16
CA PHE A 119 5.78 4.96 -8.98
C PHE A 119 5.54 3.49 -9.33
N ASN A 120 4.81 3.22 -10.41
CA ASN A 120 4.57 1.85 -10.89
C ASN A 120 5.87 1.14 -11.33
N CYS A 121 6.89 1.89 -11.75
CA CYS A 121 8.21 1.34 -12.08
C CYS A 121 9.06 1.05 -10.84
N GLN A 122 8.99 1.92 -9.83
CA GLN A 122 9.82 1.84 -8.63
C GLN A 122 9.27 0.84 -7.61
N LEU A 123 7.95 0.73 -7.46
CA LEU A 123 7.35 -0.12 -6.44
C LEU A 123 7.78 -1.59 -6.53
N PRO A 124 7.78 -2.26 -7.69
CA PRO A 124 8.28 -3.64 -7.79
C PRO A 124 9.74 -3.78 -7.32
N GLN A 125 10.56 -2.75 -7.54
CA GLN A 125 11.95 -2.74 -7.08
C GLN A 125 12.04 -2.64 -5.56
N MET A 126 11.26 -1.74 -4.95
CA MET A 126 11.19 -1.63 -3.48
C MET A 126 10.73 -2.95 -2.85
N VAL A 127 9.73 -3.60 -3.43
CA VAL A 127 9.24 -4.91 -2.96
C VAL A 127 10.32 -5.98 -3.07
N ALA A 128 11.04 -6.03 -4.20
CA ALA A 128 12.13 -7.00 -4.39
C ALA A 128 13.27 -6.81 -3.39
N VAL A 129 13.70 -5.57 -3.14
CA VAL A 129 14.76 -5.26 -2.16
C VAL A 129 14.31 -5.57 -0.72
N ALA A 130 13.09 -5.18 -0.35
CA ALA A 130 12.52 -5.50 0.96
C ALA A 130 12.35 -7.01 1.18
N SER A 131 11.98 -7.75 0.13
CA SER A 131 11.85 -9.21 0.20
C SER A 131 13.19 -9.94 0.29
N LYS A 132 14.29 -9.35 -0.20
CA LYS A 132 15.65 -9.92 -0.04
C LYS A 132 16.22 -9.66 1.36
N SER A 133 15.99 -8.47 1.90
CA SER A 133 16.46 -8.07 3.24
C SER A 133 15.72 -8.77 4.38
N SER A 134 14.50 -9.25 4.13
CA SER A 134 13.74 -10.06 5.08
C SER A 134 13.52 -11.47 4.52
N PRO A 135 14.34 -12.48 4.89
CA PRO A 135 14.19 -13.86 4.44
C PRO A 135 13.03 -14.57 5.16
N CYS A 136 11.86 -13.93 5.20
CA CYS A 136 10.64 -14.54 5.72
C CYS A 136 9.98 -15.34 4.59
N GLU A 137 9.80 -16.63 4.83
CA GLU A 137 8.95 -17.50 4.02
C GLU A 137 7.50 -17.11 4.34
N PRO A 138 6.68 -16.54 3.42
CA PRO A 138 6.73 -16.50 1.96
C PRO A 138 7.17 -15.15 1.34
N GLN A 139 7.80 -15.21 0.15
CA GLN A 139 8.20 -14.02 -0.63
C GLN A 139 7.03 -13.09 -0.98
N THR A 140 7.24 -11.78 -0.77
CA THR A 140 6.24 -10.74 -1.01
C THR A 140 5.66 -10.81 -2.42
N ARG A 141 4.33 -10.89 -2.52
CA ARG A 141 3.60 -10.86 -3.79
C ARG A 141 3.07 -9.48 -4.07
N LEU A 142 3.25 -9.00 -5.30
CA LEU A 142 2.67 -7.74 -5.77
C LEU A 142 1.54 -8.02 -6.74
N VAL A 143 0.36 -7.50 -6.43
CA VAL A 143 -0.86 -7.77 -7.14
C VAL A 143 -1.46 -6.46 -7.63
N GLY A 144 -1.69 -6.36 -8.94
CA GLY A 144 -2.25 -5.15 -9.55
C GLY A 144 -3.75 -5.28 -9.79
N TYR A 145 -4.54 -4.33 -9.31
CA TYR A 145 -5.99 -4.29 -9.58
C TYR A 145 -6.41 -3.14 -10.50
N SER A 146 -7.54 -3.37 -11.18
CA SER A 146 -8.17 -2.42 -12.09
C SER A 146 -8.89 -1.30 -11.35
N ARG A 147 -9.18 -0.20 -12.05
CA ARG A 147 -9.92 0.95 -11.49
C ARG A 147 -11.23 0.58 -10.76
N PRO A 148 -12.15 -0.25 -11.31
CA PRO A 148 -13.37 -0.59 -10.60
C PRO A 148 -13.12 -1.38 -9.31
N CYS A 149 -12.05 -2.21 -9.27
CA CYS A 149 -11.66 -2.87 -8.02
C CYS A 149 -11.17 -1.87 -6.97
N ALA A 150 -10.44 -0.83 -7.39
CA ALA A 150 -9.99 0.24 -6.50
C ALA A 150 -11.15 1.02 -5.87
N GLU A 151 -12.15 1.37 -6.67
CA GLU A 151 -13.33 2.10 -6.20
C GLU A 151 -14.13 1.27 -5.20
N ASN A 152 -14.33 -0.03 -5.49
CA ASN A 152 -14.99 -0.94 -4.55
C ASN A 152 -14.19 -1.13 -3.26
N LEU A 153 -12.86 -1.26 -3.34
CA LEU A 153 -11.99 -1.33 -2.16
C LEU A 153 -12.11 -0.07 -1.29
N SER A 154 -12.16 1.10 -1.93
CA SER A 154 -12.34 2.38 -1.22
C SER A 154 -13.68 2.45 -0.49
N ALA A 155 -14.75 1.91 -1.09
CA ALA A 155 -16.06 1.80 -0.47
C ALA A 155 -16.06 0.82 0.71
N CYS A 156 -15.45 -0.36 0.54
CA CYS A 156 -15.34 -1.37 1.59
C CYS A 156 -14.55 -0.89 2.80
N LEU A 157 -13.46 -0.14 2.60
CA LEU A 157 -12.62 0.40 3.70
C LEU A 157 -13.17 1.68 4.32
N GLY A 158 -14.13 2.35 3.65
CA GLY A 158 -14.60 3.67 4.06
C GLY A 158 -13.53 4.76 3.96
N ILE A 159 -12.55 4.61 3.07
CA ILE A 159 -11.44 5.56 2.87
C ILE A 159 -11.54 6.13 1.46
N PRO A 160 -11.63 7.46 1.30
CA PRO A 160 -11.64 8.05 -0.04
C PRO A 160 -10.30 7.78 -0.72
N ARG A 161 -10.33 7.11 -1.88
CA ARG A 161 -9.17 6.86 -2.76
C ARG A 161 -8.11 5.91 -2.16
N ALA A 162 -8.54 4.78 -1.57
CA ALA A 162 -7.62 3.70 -1.22
C ALA A 162 -6.94 3.12 -2.48
N SER A 163 -5.67 3.45 -2.69
CA SER A 163 -4.89 3.05 -3.88
C SER A 163 -3.98 1.85 -3.67
N ALA A 164 -3.80 1.41 -2.43
CA ALA A 164 -3.06 0.20 -2.12
C ALA A 164 -3.36 -0.32 -0.72
N VAL A 165 -3.19 -1.63 -0.55
CA VAL A 165 -3.32 -2.33 0.72
C VAL A 165 -2.19 -3.35 0.84
N GLY A 166 -1.45 -3.31 1.95
CA GLY A 166 -0.42 -4.28 2.29
C GLY A 166 -0.87 -5.16 3.44
N ILE A 167 -0.75 -6.48 3.28
CA ILE A 167 -1.03 -7.48 4.31
C ILE A 167 0.30 -7.99 4.85
N ARG A 168 0.53 -7.80 6.15
CA ARG A 168 1.71 -8.33 6.85
C ARG A 168 1.59 -9.83 7.09
N VAL A 169 2.75 -10.50 7.21
CA VAL A 169 2.82 -11.91 7.61
C VAL A 169 2.21 -12.06 9.02
N GLY A 170 1.42 -13.12 9.23
CA GLY A 170 0.77 -13.39 10.51
C GLY A 170 -0.58 -12.69 10.72
N ALA A 171 -1.12 -12.01 9.71
CA ALA A 171 -2.44 -11.43 9.79
C ALA A 171 -3.52 -12.52 10.05
N PRO A 172 -4.39 -12.35 11.05
CA PRO A 172 -5.48 -13.29 11.29
C PRO A 172 -6.43 -13.29 10.09
N MET A 173 -7.13 -14.40 9.84
CA MET A 173 -8.13 -14.55 8.75
C MET A 173 -7.62 -14.34 7.31
N SER A 174 -6.37 -13.94 7.08
CA SER A 174 -5.83 -13.68 5.74
C SER A 174 -5.16 -14.91 5.11
N LYS A 175 -4.96 -16.00 5.86
CA LYS A 175 -4.22 -17.19 5.40
C LYS A 175 -4.77 -17.74 4.08
N ALA A 176 -6.09 -17.94 3.97
CA ALA A 176 -6.71 -18.45 2.75
C ALA A 176 -6.56 -17.52 1.53
N LEU A 177 -6.49 -16.20 1.76
CA LEU A 177 -6.23 -15.21 0.72
C LEU A 177 -4.76 -15.27 0.28
N VAL A 178 -3.85 -15.30 1.25
CA VAL A 178 -2.41 -15.37 1.05
C VAL A 178 -2.04 -16.65 0.28
N ASP A 179 -2.55 -17.81 0.70
CA ASP A 179 -2.28 -19.10 0.05
C ASP A 179 -2.78 -19.10 -1.41
N TYR A 180 -3.97 -18.54 -1.66
CA TYR A 180 -4.51 -18.40 -3.01
C TYR A 180 -3.64 -17.48 -3.88
N VAL A 181 -3.18 -16.35 -3.35
CA VAL A 181 -2.30 -15.44 -4.08
C VAL A 181 -0.94 -16.11 -4.36
N GLN A 182 -0.39 -16.86 -3.41
CA GLN A 182 0.88 -17.55 -3.61
C GLN A 182 0.83 -18.58 -4.74
N GLN A 183 -0.31 -19.26 -4.92
CA GLN A 183 -0.51 -20.24 -5.99
C GLN A 183 -0.71 -19.58 -7.36
N HIS A 184 -1.36 -18.42 -7.42
CA HIS A 184 -1.75 -17.78 -8.69
C HIS A 184 -0.84 -16.63 -9.14
N VAL A 185 -0.03 -16.07 -8.25
CA VAL A 185 0.82 -14.91 -8.52
C VAL A 185 2.26 -15.28 -8.24
N SER A 186 3.14 -14.98 -9.21
CA SER A 186 4.57 -15.20 -9.07
C SER A 186 5.22 -14.19 -8.12
N PRO A 187 6.33 -14.55 -7.44
CA PRO A 187 7.11 -13.58 -6.68
C PRO A 187 7.64 -12.47 -7.57
N VAL A 188 7.76 -11.26 -7.00
CA VAL A 188 8.37 -10.14 -7.71
C VAL A 188 9.87 -10.37 -7.83
N ARG A 189 10.35 -10.55 -9.06
CA ARG A 189 11.78 -10.65 -9.37
C ARG A 189 12.23 -9.49 -10.24
N VAL A 190 13.45 -9.03 -9.98
CA VAL A 190 14.02 -7.85 -10.65
C VAL A 190 15.38 -8.24 -11.21
N ALA A 191 15.42 -8.48 -12.52
CA ALA A 191 16.60 -8.99 -13.22
C ALA A 191 17.88 -8.20 -12.92
N TRP A 192 17.82 -6.86 -12.95
CA TRP A 192 19.01 -6.03 -12.69
C TRP A 192 19.57 -6.22 -11.27
N LEU A 193 18.72 -6.53 -10.29
CA LEU A 193 19.13 -6.75 -8.90
C LEU A 193 19.81 -8.11 -8.73
N GLU A 194 19.38 -9.12 -9.49
CA GLU A 194 20.04 -10.44 -9.56
C GLU A 194 21.35 -10.37 -10.36
N GLU A 195 21.40 -9.50 -11.38
CA GLU A 195 22.62 -9.26 -12.16
C GLU A 195 23.68 -8.48 -11.36
N ALA A 196 23.26 -7.46 -10.61
CA ALA A 196 24.14 -6.68 -9.74
C ALA A 196 24.81 -7.57 -8.67
N GLU A 197 24.07 -8.55 -8.15
CA GLU A 197 24.57 -9.53 -7.18
C GLU A 197 25.71 -10.39 -7.73
N LYS A 198 25.76 -10.62 -9.05
CA LYS A 198 26.85 -11.36 -9.71
C LYS A 198 28.14 -10.56 -9.84
N ALA A 199 28.12 -9.25 -9.54
CA ALA A 199 29.26 -8.34 -9.64
C ALA A 199 29.97 -8.36 -11.02
N VAL A 200 29.25 -8.69 -12.09
CA VAL A 200 29.80 -8.76 -13.46
C VAL A 200 29.71 -7.38 -14.11
N TYR A 201 30.86 -6.84 -14.53
CA TYR A 201 30.91 -5.60 -15.31
C TYR A 201 30.15 -5.73 -16.64
N ARG A 202 29.34 -4.72 -16.98
CA ARG A 202 28.62 -4.63 -18.25
C ARG A 202 29.16 -3.44 -19.04
N SER A 203 29.52 -3.66 -20.31
CA SER A 203 29.99 -2.60 -21.19
C SER A 203 28.87 -1.59 -21.52
N THR A 204 29.28 -0.35 -21.81
CA THR A 204 28.36 0.75 -22.14
C THR A 204 27.65 0.50 -23.46
N GLN A 205 26.32 0.47 -23.45
CA GLN A 205 25.50 0.42 -24.67
C GLN A 205 25.08 1.83 -25.07
N LEU A 206 25.82 2.43 -25.99
CA LEU A 206 25.50 3.75 -26.54
C LEU A 206 24.46 3.60 -27.65
N LYS A 207 23.29 4.21 -27.47
CA LYS A 207 22.27 4.35 -28.53
C LYS A 207 22.27 5.80 -29.00
N ILE A 208 22.54 5.99 -30.29
CA ILE A 208 22.52 7.30 -30.93
C ILE A 208 21.13 7.48 -31.55
N ASP A 209 20.35 8.41 -31.02
CA ASP A 209 19.04 8.78 -31.57
C ASP A 209 19.16 10.18 -32.21
N GLU A 210 19.07 10.25 -33.53
CA GLU A 210 19.02 11.53 -34.26
C GLU A 210 17.59 12.09 -34.22
N LYS A 211 17.43 13.29 -33.63
CA LYS A 211 16.16 14.03 -33.67
C LYS A 211 16.28 15.23 -34.61
N MET A 212 15.46 15.26 -35.65
CA MET A 212 15.33 16.42 -36.53
C MET A 212 14.65 17.58 -35.79
N VAL A 213 15.34 18.71 -35.66
CA VAL A 213 14.78 19.93 -35.06
C VAL A 213 14.10 20.74 -36.17
N PRO A 214 12.78 21.03 -36.08
CA PRO A 214 12.10 21.82 -37.10
C PRO A 214 12.58 23.28 -37.05
N ALA A 215 13.05 23.79 -38.19
CA ALA A 215 13.39 25.20 -38.35
C ALA A 215 12.12 26.06 -38.29
N LYS A 216 12.12 27.08 -37.42
CA LYS A 216 11.03 28.04 -37.27
C LYS A 216 10.92 28.88 -38.55
N LYS A 217 9.82 28.75 -39.31
CA LYS A 217 9.53 29.63 -40.45
C LYS A 217 9.41 31.06 -39.94
N SER A 218 10.29 31.96 -40.40
CA SER A 218 10.13 33.39 -40.21
C SER A 218 8.87 33.82 -40.96
N GLY A 219 7.89 34.35 -40.22
CA GLY A 219 6.71 34.98 -40.80
C GLY A 219 7.16 36.19 -41.63
N LYS A 220 6.83 36.20 -42.92
CA LYS A 220 6.92 37.41 -43.72
C LYS A 220 5.77 38.33 -43.29
N ALA A 221 6.15 39.53 -42.84
CA ALA A 221 5.28 40.69 -42.76
C ALA A 221 4.96 41.22 -44.17
#